data_AF-A0A966IS51-F1
#
_entry.id   AF-A0A966IS51-F1
#
_cell.length_a   1.000
_cell.length_b   1.000
_cell.length_c   1.000
_cell.angle_alpha   90.00
_cell.angle_beta   90.00
_cell.angle_gamma   90.00
#
_symmetry.space_group_name_H-M   'P 1'
#
loop_
_entity.id
_entity.type
_entity.pdbx_description
1 polymer ?
#
loop_
_entity_poly.entity_id
_entity_poly.type
_entity_poly.pdbx_seq_one_letter_code
_entity_poly.pdbx_strand_id
1 'polypeptide(L)' 'MIEPLIWSLTTEQSATSTSDLAKLAAASGAPAGSAFLAIEQTAGRGR' A
#
# COMPACT_ATOMS: atom_id res chain seq x y z
N MET A 1 24.02 -8.72 7.95
CA MET A 1 24.06 -7.33 7.47
C MET A 1 22.61 -6.89 7.37
N ILE A 2 22.17 -5.88 8.13
CA ILE A 2 20.79 -5.37 8.02
C ILE A 2 20.82 -4.37 6.88
N GLU A 3 20.20 -4.70 5.75
CA GLU A 3 20.03 -3.73 4.67
C GLU A 3 19.10 -2.61 5.13
N PRO A 4 19.39 -1.34 4.81
CA PRO A 4 18.50 -0.25 5.15
C PRO A 4 17.15 -0.46 4.44
N LEU A 5 16.07 -0.52 5.23
CA LEU A 5 14.72 -0.64 4.69
C LEU A 5 14.37 0.67 3.98
N ILE A 6 14.29 0.61 2.65
CA ILE A 6 13.84 1.75 1.84
C ILE A 6 12.32 1.80 1.92
N TRP A 7 11.81 2.85 2.55
CA TRP A 7 10.37 3.11 2.61
C TRP A 7 9.93 3.89 1.37
N SER A 8 8.81 3.48 0.78
CA SER A 8 8.15 4.21 -0.30
C SER A 8 6.70 4.49 0.09
N LEU A 9 6.19 5.65 -0.31
CA LEU A 9 4.79 6.04 -0.09
C LEU A 9 4.15 6.39 -1.43
N THR A 10 3.09 5.68 -1.77
CA THR A 10 2.22 6.00 -2.91
C THR A 10 0.94 6.63 -2.40
N THR A 11 0.62 7.82 -2.91
CA THR A 11 -0.59 8.57 -2.55
C THR A 11 -1.58 8.56 -3.71
N GLU A 12 -2.81 8.12 -3.46
CA GLU A 12 -3.92 8.14 -4.40
C GLU A 12 -5.02 9.09 -3.90
N GLN A 13 -5.67 9.82 -4.81
CA GLN A 13 -6.82 10.65 -4.42
C GLN A 13 -8.00 9.79 -3.99
N SER A 14 -8.25 8.69 -4.70
CA SER A 14 -9.33 7.76 -4.36
C SER A 14 -8.91 6.34 -4.67
N ALA A 15 -9.23 5.42 -3.78
CA ALA A 15 -9.05 3.98 -3.99
C ALA A 15 -10.25 3.22 -3.47
N THR A 16 -10.53 2.03 -4.01
CA THR A 16 -11.53 1.15 -3.41
C THR A 16 -11.13 0.74 -1.99
N SER A 17 -9.88 0.28 -1.82
CA SER A 17 -9.32 -0.11 -0.53
C SER A 17 -7.79 -0.05 -0.57
N THR A 18 -7.17 0.65 0.39
CA THR A 18 -5.69 0.66 0.55
C THR A 18 -5.12 -0.71 0.89
N SER A 19 -5.90 -1.55 1.60
CA SER A 19 -5.53 -2.95 1.84
C SER A 19 -5.50 -3.78 0.56
N ASP A 20 -6.37 -3.49 -0.41
CA ASP A 20 -6.39 -4.20 -1.70
C ASP A 20 -5.19 -3.76 -2.55
N LEU A 21 -4.86 -2.45 -2.55
CA LEU A 21 -3.63 -1.92 -3.18
C LEU A 21 -2.37 -2.56 -2.59
N ALA A 22 -2.25 -2.62 -1.27
CA ALA A 22 -1.09 -3.22 -0.61
C ALA A 22 -0.94 -4.71 -0.95
N LYS A 23 -2.05 -5.47 -0.98
CA LYS A 23 -2.04 -6.88 -1.36
C LYS A 23 -1.67 -7.09 -2.82
N LEU A 24 -2.22 -6.28 -3.74
CA LEU A 24 -1.89 -6.33 -5.17
C LEU A 24 -0.42 -5.99 -5.41
N ALA A 25 0.10 -4.96 -4.74
CA ALA A 25 1.51 -4.58 -4.83
C ALA A 25 2.42 -5.70 -4.33
N ALA A 26 2.11 -6.30 -3.17
CA ALA A 26 2.85 -7.45 -2.65
C ALA A 26 2.79 -8.65 -3.61
N ALA A 27 1.61 -8.97 -4.17
CA ALA A 27 1.45 -10.02 -5.17
C ALA A 27 2.24 -9.73 -6.47
N SER A 28 2.45 -8.45 -6.78
CA SER A 28 3.24 -7.99 -7.94
C SER A 28 4.75 -7.88 -7.64
N GLY A 29 5.19 -8.24 -6.44
CA GLY A 29 6.61 -8.23 -6.04
C GLY A 29 7.13 -6.89 -5.53
N ALA A 30 6.26 -5.98 -5.06
CA ALA A 30 6.68 -4.76 -4.42
C ALA A 30 7.57 -5.06 -3.19
N PRO A 31 8.65 -4.28 -2.96
CA PRO A 31 9.54 -4.50 -1.84
C PRO A 31 8.82 -4.25 -0.51
N ALA A 32 9.33 -4.88 0.55
CA ALA A 32 8.95 -4.53 1.92
C ALA A 32 9.21 -3.03 2.16
N GLY A 33 8.34 -2.38 2.95
CA GLY A 33 8.40 -0.93 3.17
C GLY A 33 7.58 -0.09 2.18
N SER A 34 6.81 -0.73 1.29
CA SER A 34 5.83 -0.04 0.42
C SER A 34 4.56 0.31 1.19
N ALA A 35 4.23 1.60 1.26
CA ALA A 35 3.04 2.13 1.92
C ALA A 35 2.09 2.79 0.92
N PHE A 36 0.78 2.69 1.19
CA PHE A 36 -0.28 3.25 0.35
C PHE A 36 -1.20 4.13 1.19
N LEU A 37 -1.40 5.36 0.74
CA LEU A 37 -2.33 6.33 1.33
C LEU A 37 -3.38 6.69 0.28
N ALA A 38 -4.65 6.52 0.61
CA ALA A 38 -5.74 7.05 -0.19
C ALA A 38 -6.41 8.18 0.58
N ILE A 39 -6.66 9.33 -0.06
CA ILE A 39 -7.42 10.43 0.56
C ILE A 39 -8.85 9.98 0.85
N GLU A 40 -9.46 9.28 -0.10
CA GLU A 40 -10.77 8.65 0.05
C GLU A 40 -10.70 7.14 -0.23
N GLN A 41 -11.36 6.35 0.62
CA GLN A 41 -11.63 4.93 0.36
C GLN A 41 -13.11 4.71 0.09
N THR A 42 -13.46 4.19 -1.09
CA THR A 42 -14.88 3.98 -1.46
C THR A 42 -15.46 2.67 -0.93
N ALA A 43 -14.61 1.70 -0.57
CA ALA A 43 -15.04 0.44 0.06
C ALA A 43 -13.95 -0.12 0.99
N GLY A 44 -13.73 0.51 2.14
CA GLY A 44 -12.77 0.04 3.15
C GLY A 44 -13.08 -1.38 3.64
N ARG A 45 -12.04 -2.20 3.88
CA ARG A 45 -12.16 -3.53 4.49
C ARG A 45 -11.94 -3.43 5.99
N GLY A 46 -13.04 -3.32 6.75
CA GLY A 46 -13.03 -3.41 8.21
C GLY A 46 -12.80 -4.84 8.70
N ARG A 47 -12.76 -5.00 10.02
CA ARG A 47 -12.69 -6.32 10.67
C ARG A 47 -14.08 -6.83 11.00
#